data_AF-A0A949XIM3-F1
#
_entry.id   AF-A0A949XIM3-F1
#
_cell.length_a   1.000
_cell.length_b   1.000
_cell.length_c   1.000
_cell.angle_alpha   90.00
_cell.angle_beta   90.00
_cell.angle_gamma   90.00
#
_symmetry.space_group_name_H-M   'P 1'
#
loop_
_entity.id
_entity.type
_entity.pdbx_description
1 polymer ?
#
loop_
_entity_poly.entity_id
_entity_poly.type
_entity_poly.pdbx_seq_one_letter_code
_entity_poly.pdbx_strand_id
1 'polypeptide(L)'
;AAATVMAMNNIYYRFIHYTHDEDIKKMPARLRMNVIGNPGIDKHDFELMALAVSAINGCGMCMEAHTQSAIKVGLSKASVQSSIRIAAVIFAAAQAVSIG
;
A
#
# COMPACT_ATOMS: atom_id res chain seq x y z
N ALA A 1 -10.28 2.22 6.20
CA ALA A 1 -10.28 0.90 5.53
C ALA A 1 -8.94 0.56 4.87
N ALA A 2 -8.40 1.43 4.00
CA ALA A 2 -7.10 1.20 3.33
C ALA A 2 -5.97 0.83 4.31
N ALA A 3 -5.80 1.58 5.40
CA ALA A 3 -4.77 1.29 6.40
C ALA A 3 -4.83 -0.14 6.97
N THR A 4 -6.02 -0.60 7.37
CA THR A 4 -6.20 -1.93 7.98
C THR A 4 -5.96 -3.06 6.98
N VAL A 5 -6.49 -2.97 5.76
CA VAL A 5 -6.26 -4.00 4.74
C VAL A 5 -4.79 -4.00 4.28
N MET A 6 -4.15 -2.84 4.20
CA MET A 6 -2.74 -2.75 3.86
C MET A 6 -1.84 -3.27 4.97
N ALA A 7 -2.18 -3.10 6.25
CA ALA A 7 -1.42 -3.73 7.34
C ALA A 7 -1.33 -5.26 7.16
N MET A 8 -2.44 -5.91 6.82
CA MET A 8 -2.47 -7.35 6.50
C MET A 8 -1.69 -7.66 5.22
N ASN A 9 -2.00 -6.96 4.13
CA ASN A 9 -1.42 -7.23 2.81
C ASN A 9 0.08 -6.96 2.77
N ASN A 10 0.54 -5.87 3.38
CA ASN A 10 1.95 -5.48 3.36
C ASN A 10 2.82 -6.49 4.09
N ILE A 11 2.34 -7.15 5.14
CA ILE A 11 3.07 -8.25 5.79
C ILE A 11 3.17 -9.44 4.84
N TYR A 12 2.04 -9.93 4.35
CA TYR A 12 1.99 -11.14 3.54
C TYR A 12 2.77 -10.97 2.23
N TYR A 13 2.46 -9.94 1.44
CA TYR A 13 3.08 -9.75 0.13
C TYR A 13 4.54 -9.30 0.23
N ARG A 14 4.97 -8.63 1.31
CA ARG A 14 6.40 -8.37 1.52
C ARG A 14 7.17 -9.66 1.77
N PHE A 15 6.62 -10.56 2.58
CA PHE A 15 7.23 -11.88 2.80
C PHE A 15 7.36 -12.63 1.47
N ILE A 16 6.27 -12.76 0.70
CA ILE A 16 6.28 -13.41 -0.61
C ILE A 16 7.30 -12.75 -1.56
N HIS A 17 7.45 -11.43 -1.52
CA HIS A 17 8.40 -10.71 -2.37
C HIS A 17 9.87 -11.02 -2.04
N TYR A 18 10.20 -11.25 -0.77
CA TYR A 18 11.58 -11.44 -0.30
C TYR A 18 11.99 -12.91 -0.16
N THR A 19 11.05 -13.84 -0.06
CA THR A 19 11.40 -15.25 0.12
C THR A 19 11.91 -15.91 -1.15
N HIS A 20 11.55 -15.39 -2.33
CA HIS A 20 11.95 -15.93 -3.64
C HIS A 20 11.66 -17.44 -3.81
N ASP A 21 10.73 -17.98 -3.02
CA ASP A 21 10.35 -19.39 -3.03
C ASP A 21 9.13 -19.57 -3.94
N GLU A 22 9.32 -20.34 -5.02
CA GLU A 22 8.30 -20.52 -6.06
C GLU A 22 7.13 -21.41 -5.61
N ASP A 23 7.33 -22.28 -4.63
CA ASP A 23 6.24 -23.12 -4.11
C ASP A 23 5.35 -22.30 -3.19
N ILE A 24 5.95 -21.51 -2.28
CA ILE A 24 5.22 -20.57 -1.42
C ILE A 24 4.44 -19.55 -2.27
N LYS A 25 5.06 -19.01 -3.32
CA LYS A 25 4.43 -18.00 -4.20
C LYS A 25 3.21 -18.52 -4.95
N LYS A 26 3.15 -19.82 -5.24
CA LYS A 26 2.00 -20.46 -5.91
C LYS A 26 0.85 -20.77 -4.94
N MET A 27 1.10 -20.76 -3.63
CA MET A 27 0.05 -21.02 -2.65
C MET A 27 -0.96 -19.88 -2.61
N PRO A 28 -2.27 -20.17 -2.51
CA PRO A 28 -3.28 -19.12 -2.42
C PRO A 28 -3.18 -18.39 -1.07
N ALA A 29 -3.22 -17.06 -1.10
CA ALA A 29 -3.14 -16.24 0.12
C ALA A 29 -4.26 -16.52 1.14
N ARG A 30 -5.47 -16.86 0.66
CA ARG A 30 -6.68 -17.09 1.50
C ARG A 30 -6.99 -15.93 2.44
N LEU A 31 -6.64 -14.69 2.06
CA LEU A 31 -6.93 -13.47 2.81
C LEU A 31 -8.13 -12.74 2.19
N ARG A 32 -9.04 -12.26 3.04
CA ARG A 32 -10.24 -11.55 2.58
C ARG A 32 -9.92 -10.09 2.30
N MET A 33 -9.98 -9.68 1.04
CA MET A 33 -9.56 -8.35 0.56
C MET A 33 -10.65 -7.60 -0.20
N ASN A 34 -11.93 -7.93 0.02
CA ASN A 34 -13.06 -7.39 -0.76
C ASN A 34 -13.09 -5.85 -0.81
N VAL A 35 -12.60 -5.19 0.24
CA VAL A 35 -12.53 -3.73 0.32
C VAL A 35 -11.61 -3.09 -0.73
N ILE A 36 -10.68 -3.84 -1.33
CA ILE A 36 -9.85 -3.33 -2.44
C ILE A 36 -10.69 -3.16 -3.70
N GLY A 37 -11.61 -4.10 -3.95
CA GLY A 37 -12.52 -4.07 -5.11
C GLY A 37 -13.72 -3.15 -4.89
N ASN A 38 -14.22 -3.06 -3.65
CA ASN A 38 -15.32 -2.17 -3.27
C ASN A 38 -14.95 -1.37 -2.01
N PRO A 39 -14.21 -0.27 -2.15
CA PRO A 39 -13.67 0.47 -1.01
C PRO A 39 -14.69 1.35 -0.29
N GLY A 40 -15.89 1.56 -0.86
CA GLY A 40 -16.91 2.45 -0.31
C GLY A 40 -16.57 3.95 -0.38
N ILE A 41 -15.47 4.29 -1.06
CA ILE A 41 -14.98 5.63 -1.34
C ILE A 41 -14.51 5.71 -2.79
N ASP A 42 -14.09 6.89 -3.24
CA ASP A 42 -13.49 7.03 -4.56
C ASP A 42 -12.25 6.13 -4.73
N LYS A 43 -12.11 5.54 -5.91
CA LYS A 43 -11.03 4.60 -6.20
C LYS A 43 -9.68 5.30 -6.25
N HIS A 44 -9.61 6.54 -6.73
CA HIS A 44 -8.41 7.36 -6.72
C HIS A 44 -7.89 7.54 -5.30
N ASP A 45 -8.78 7.93 -4.38
CA ASP A 45 -8.45 8.14 -2.98
C ASP A 45 -7.99 6.84 -2.32
N PHE A 46 -8.68 5.73 -2.59
CA PHE A 46 -8.28 4.43 -2.06
C PHE A 46 -6.88 4.02 -2.50
N GLU A 47 -6.56 4.13 -3.79
CA GLU A 47 -5.25 3.75 -4.32
C GLU A 47 -4.13 4.63 -3.75
N LEU A 48 -4.33 5.94 -3.63
CA LEU A 48 -3.34 6.85 -3.04
C LEU A 48 -3.11 6.56 -1.55
N MET A 49 -4.16 6.29 -0.79
CA MET A 49 -4.03 5.90 0.62
C MET A 49 -3.36 4.54 0.78
N ALA A 50 -3.73 3.55 -0.03
CA ALA A 50 -3.15 2.22 0.02
C ALA A 50 -1.66 2.25 -0.33
N LEU A 51 -1.29 3.07 -1.33
CA LEU A 51 0.10 3.35 -1.67
C LEU A 51 0.86 4.01 -0.51
N ALA A 52 0.31 5.07 0.09
CA ALA A 52 0.92 5.77 1.22
C ALA A 52 1.19 4.84 2.41
N VAL A 53 0.21 4.02 2.78
CA VAL A 53 0.36 3.03 3.87
C VAL A 53 1.39 1.96 3.51
N SER A 54 1.39 1.49 2.26
CA SER A 54 2.37 0.51 1.79
C SER A 54 3.80 1.04 1.80
N ALA A 55 3.99 2.33 1.56
CA ALA A 55 5.28 3.00 1.67
C ALA A 55 5.75 3.10 3.13
N ILE A 56 4.88 3.53 4.04
CA ILE A 56 5.18 3.56 5.49
C ILE A 56 5.54 2.17 6.01
N ASN A 57 4.80 1.15 5.58
CA ASN A 57 5.04 -0.23 6.00
C ASN A 57 6.21 -0.88 5.26
N GLY A 58 6.74 -0.29 4.18
CA GLY A 58 7.89 -0.80 3.43
C GLY A 58 7.61 -2.07 2.62
N CYS A 59 6.48 -2.17 1.92
CA CYS A 59 6.15 -3.32 1.06
C CYS A 59 6.30 -2.98 -0.44
N GLY A 60 7.41 -3.39 -1.06
CA GLY A 60 7.74 -3.13 -2.46
C GLY A 60 6.65 -3.57 -3.45
N MET A 61 6.19 -4.81 -3.32
CA MET A 61 5.15 -5.38 -4.20
C MET A 61 3.82 -4.60 -4.13
N CYS A 62 3.39 -4.18 -2.92
CA CYS A 62 2.18 -3.40 -2.78
C CYS A 62 2.34 -1.97 -3.31
N MET A 63 3.49 -1.33 -3.10
CA MET A 63 3.77 0.00 -3.66
C MET A 63 3.70 -0.01 -5.19
N GLU A 64 4.30 -1.02 -5.83
CA GLU A 64 4.24 -1.17 -7.28
C GLU A 64 2.80 -1.38 -7.77
N ALA A 65 2.07 -2.32 -7.17
CA ALA A 65 0.70 -2.63 -7.55
C ALA A 65 -0.23 -1.42 -7.42
N HIS A 66 -0.18 -0.69 -6.31
CA HIS A 66 -1.02 0.49 -6.09
C HIS A 66 -0.60 1.68 -6.97
N THR A 67 0.70 1.83 -7.28
CA THR A 67 1.16 2.84 -8.24
C THR A 67 0.62 2.57 -9.65
N GLN A 68 0.71 1.32 -10.12
CA GLN A 68 0.20 0.93 -11.43
C GLN A 68 -1.33 1.08 -11.50
N SER A 69 -2.03 0.64 -10.44
CA SER A 69 -3.49 0.78 -10.33
C SER A 69 -3.92 2.24 -10.35
N ALA A 70 -3.27 3.11 -9.56
CA ALA A 70 -3.52 4.55 -9.52
C ALA A 70 -3.39 5.20 -10.91
N ILE A 71 -2.30 4.91 -11.63
CA ILE A 71 -2.08 5.44 -12.98
C ILE A 71 -3.16 4.92 -13.93
N LYS A 72 -3.52 3.63 -13.85
CA LYS A 72 -4.56 3.01 -14.68
C LYS A 72 -5.92 3.66 -14.50
N VAL A 73 -6.26 4.10 -13.29
CA VAL A 73 -7.52 4.81 -13.02
C VAL A 73 -7.45 6.30 -13.34
N GLY A 74 -6.33 6.81 -13.87
CA GLY A 74 -6.19 8.17 -14.38
C GLY A 74 -5.44 9.16 -13.48
N LEU A 75 -4.84 8.70 -12.37
CA LEU A 75 -4.01 9.57 -11.55
C LEU A 75 -2.68 9.88 -12.24
N SER A 76 -2.25 11.13 -12.11
CA SER A 76 -0.96 11.56 -12.64
C SER A 76 0.20 11.00 -11.80
N LYS A 77 1.38 10.85 -12.43
CA LYS A 77 2.61 10.50 -11.69
C LYS A 77 2.95 11.55 -10.61
N ALA A 78 2.60 12.81 -10.84
CA ALA A 78 2.78 13.86 -9.85
C ALA A 78 1.89 13.64 -8.62
N SER A 79 0.65 13.17 -8.80
CA SER A 79 -0.27 12.82 -7.71
C SER A 79 0.27 11.63 -6.89
N VAL A 80 0.76 10.59 -7.55
CA VAL A 80 1.42 9.44 -6.92
C VAL A 80 2.61 9.91 -6.06
N GLN A 81 3.51 10.70 -6.66
CA GLN A 81 4.69 11.21 -5.96
C GLN A 81 4.33 12.13 -4.79
N SER A 82 3.31 12.97 -4.95
CA SER A 82 2.81 13.85 -3.89
C SER A 82 2.26 13.05 -2.71
N SER A 83 1.54 11.95 -2.96
CA SER A 83 1.05 11.05 -1.90
C SER A 83 2.22 10.50 -1.06
N ILE A 84 3.31 10.08 -1.70
CA ILE A 84 4.49 9.58 -0.98
C ILE A 84 5.19 10.68 -0.18
N ARG A 85 5.30 11.90 -0.72
CA ARG A 85 5.84 13.04 0.03
C ARG A 85 5.03 13.33 1.29
N ILE A 86 3.70 13.32 1.19
CA ILE A 86 2.79 13.54 2.32
C ILE A 86 2.96 12.41 3.34
N ALA A 87 2.98 11.15 2.91
CA ALA A 87 3.18 10.00 3.78
C ALA A 87 4.50 10.09 4.58
N ALA A 88 5.59 10.49 3.91
CA ALA A 88 6.89 10.67 4.54
C ALA A 88 6.87 11.77 5.62
N VAL A 89 6.22 12.91 5.35
CA VAL A 89 6.07 14.01 6.33
C VAL A 89 5.22 13.59 7.52
N ILE A 90 4.10 12.89 7.30
CA ILE A 90 3.24 12.40 8.38
C ILE A 90 4.00 11.43 9.27
N PHE A 91 4.75 10.49 8.69
CA PHE A 91 5.56 9.54 9.46
C PHE A 91 6.63 10.25 10.28
N ALA A 92 7.33 11.23 9.70
CA ALA A 92 8.31 12.05 10.42
C ALA A 92 7.69 12.84 11.58
N ALA A 93 6.50 13.41 11.39
CA ALA A 93 5.78 14.12 12.45
C ALA A 93 5.37 13.17 13.59
N ALA A 94 4.86 11.98 13.28
CA ALA A 94 4.53 10.97 14.29
C ALA A 94 5.78 10.52 15.06
N GLN A 95 6.91 10.34 14.37
CA GLN A 95 8.19 10.01 15.00
C GLN A 95 8.65 11.11 15.95
N ALA A 96 8.54 12.38 15.55
CA ALA A 96 8.90 13.53 16.38
C ALA A 96 8.08 13.61 17.67
N VAL A 97 6.76 13.37 17.59
CA VAL A 97 5.86 13.31 18.76
C VAL A 97 6.17 12.12 19.66
N SER A 98 6.70 11.02 19.12
CA SER A 98 6.97 9.80 19.90
C SER A 98 8.30 9.85 20.68
N ILE A 99 9.21 10.75 20.31
CA ILE A 99 10.52 10.92 20.96
C ILE A 99 10.63 12.21 21.78
N GLY A 100 9.69 13.14 21.60
CA GLY A 100 9.56 14.36 22.40
C GLY A 100 8.67 14.11 23.61
#